data_AF-A0A960DWR9-F1
#
_entry.id   AF-A0A960DWR9-F1
#
_cell.length_a   1.000
_cell.length_b   1.000
_cell.length_c   1.000
_cell.angle_alpha   90.00
_cell.angle_beta   90.00
_cell.angle_gamma   90.00
#
_symmetry.space_group_name_H-M   'P 1'
#
loop_
_entity.id
_entity.type
_entity.pdbx_description
1 polymer ?
#
loop_
_entity_poly.entity_id
_entity_poly.type
_entity_poly.pdbx_seq_one_letter_code
_entity_poly.pdbx_strand_id
1 'polypeptide(L)'
;SYVSLTELSEYAQGLPEQMASARLHPQLPPEGKRAWCFYPMSKQRGDVHNWFDLPYDDRKEMMYEHGASGRKFAGRVLQVVTGSTGVDDWEWGVTLFAEKPDDLKEVVYTMRFDRASTLYAEFGPFVTGAVGTLAEVLDAAGVAD
;
A
#
# COMPACT_ATOMS: atom_id res chain seq x y z
N SER A 1 17.14 0.71 3.81
CA SER A 1 16.20 1.64 4.47
C SER A 1 15.27 2.19 3.43
N TYR A 2 14.26 2.99 3.82
CA TYR A 2 13.40 3.70 2.88
C TYR A 2 12.96 5.05 3.47
N VAL A 3 13.04 6.12 2.69
CA VAL A 3 12.65 7.49 3.07
C VAL A 3 11.48 7.93 2.20
N SER A 4 10.41 8.43 2.84
CA SER A 4 9.20 8.84 2.13
C SER A 4 8.34 9.77 3.00
N LEU A 5 7.36 10.44 2.40
CA LEU A 5 6.42 11.34 3.10
C LEU A 5 4.99 10.85 2.89
N THR A 6 4.12 10.98 3.89
CA THR A 6 2.69 10.66 3.73
C THR A 6 2.08 11.48 2.59
N GLU A 7 1.32 10.81 1.73
CA GLU A 7 0.80 11.41 0.50
C GLU A 7 -0.70 11.16 0.35
N LEU A 8 -1.42 12.18 -0.11
CA LEU A 8 -2.77 12.02 -0.65
C LEU A 8 -2.69 11.99 -2.17
N SER A 9 -3.21 10.91 -2.75
CA SER A 9 -3.26 10.75 -4.20
C SER A 9 -4.04 11.88 -4.87
N GLU A 10 -3.58 12.31 -6.06
CA GLU A 10 -4.31 13.24 -6.94
C GLU A 10 -5.73 12.75 -7.29
N TYR A 11 -5.96 11.43 -7.31
CA TYR A 11 -7.27 10.83 -7.59
C TYR A 11 -8.22 10.86 -6.39
N ALA A 12 -7.76 11.35 -5.23
CA ALA A 12 -8.50 11.39 -3.98
C ALA A 12 -9.04 12.78 -3.64
N GLN A 13 -9.13 13.68 -4.64
CA GLN A 13 -9.74 15.00 -4.47
C GLN A 13 -11.18 14.90 -3.93
N GLY A 14 -11.52 15.75 -2.97
CA GLY A 14 -12.84 15.78 -2.34
C GLY A 14 -13.02 14.82 -1.16
N LEU A 15 -11.96 14.15 -0.69
CA LEU A 15 -11.99 13.44 0.59
C LEU A 15 -12.40 14.38 1.73
N PRO A 16 -13.29 13.95 2.65
CA PRO A 16 -13.56 14.69 3.87
C PRO A 16 -12.28 14.97 4.65
N GLU A 17 -12.15 16.16 5.24
CA GLU A 17 -10.94 16.62 5.94
C GLU A 17 -10.46 15.63 7.01
N GLN A 18 -11.38 15.02 7.76
CA GLN A 18 -11.06 14.01 8.76
C GLN A 18 -10.38 12.78 8.14
N MET A 19 -10.86 12.31 6.98
CA MET A 19 -10.26 11.18 6.26
C MET A 19 -8.91 11.55 5.65
N ALA A 20 -8.77 12.78 5.15
CA ALA A 20 -7.51 13.30 4.64
C ALA A 20 -6.45 13.37 5.76
N SER A 21 -6.81 13.92 6.92
CA SER A 21 -5.95 14.03 8.09
C SER A 21 -5.49 12.65 8.60
N ALA A 22 -6.41 11.67 8.68
CA ALA A 22 -6.07 10.31 9.10
C ALA A 22 -5.04 9.63 8.19
N ARG A 23 -4.99 9.99 6.89
CA ARG A 23 -4.01 9.47 5.93
C ARG A 23 -2.68 10.22 5.99
N LEU A 24 -2.71 11.54 6.20
CA LEU A 24 -1.51 12.37 6.31
C LEU A 24 -0.79 12.20 7.65
N HIS A 25 -1.54 11.92 8.72
CA HIS A 25 -1.05 11.81 10.08
C HIS A 25 -1.55 10.52 10.76
N PRO A 26 -1.21 9.34 10.23
CA PRO A 26 -1.68 8.07 10.77
C PRO A 26 -1.11 7.81 12.16
N GLN A 27 -1.93 7.28 13.06
CA GLN A 27 -1.48 6.71 14.33
C GLN A 27 -1.01 5.28 14.09
N LEU A 28 0.26 5.01 14.38
CA LEU A 28 0.90 3.72 14.12
C LEU A 28 1.44 3.10 15.42
N PRO A 29 1.36 1.76 15.59
CA PRO A 29 0.65 0.83 14.72
C PRO A 29 -0.88 0.94 14.87
N PRO A 30 -1.67 0.56 13.85
CA PRO A 30 -3.13 0.55 13.98
C PRO A 30 -3.60 -0.48 15.02
N GLU A 31 -4.64 -0.12 15.77
CA GLU A 31 -5.22 -1.00 16.79
C GLU A 31 -5.64 -2.36 16.22
N GLY A 32 -5.28 -3.44 16.92
CA GLY A 32 -5.58 -4.82 16.53
C GLY A 32 -4.81 -5.36 15.33
N LYS A 33 -4.08 -4.53 14.58
CA LYS A 33 -3.40 -4.95 13.34
C LYS A 33 -1.91 -5.15 13.57
N ARG A 34 -1.59 -6.37 14.00
CA ARG A 34 -0.24 -6.76 14.38
C ARG A 34 0.62 -7.19 13.19
N ALA A 35 0.05 -7.79 12.16
CA ALA A 35 0.79 -8.15 10.95
C ALA A 35 1.01 -6.93 10.05
N TRP A 36 2.21 -6.80 9.48
CA TRP A 36 2.51 -5.72 8.54
C TRP A 36 3.34 -6.19 7.35
N CYS A 37 3.22 -5.47 6.24
CA CYS A 37 4.01 -5.66 5.04
C CYS A 37 4.38 -4.29 4.45
N PHE A 38 5.66 -4.10 4.18
CA PHE A 38 6.17 -2.96 3.43
C PHE A 38 6.67 -3.42 2.07
N TYR A 39 6.36 -2.65 1.02
CA TYR A 39 7.03 -2.77 -0.26
C TYR A 39 7.12 -1.40 -0.94
N PRO A 40 8.26 -1.06 -1.55
CA PRO A 40 8.34 0.09 -2.42
C PRO A 40 7.83 -0.28 -3.82
N MET A 41 7.29 0.69 -4.55
CA MET A 41 6.83 0.48 -5.91
C MET A 41 6.92 1.74 -6.77
N SER A 42 6.94 1.55 -8.08
CA SER A 42 6.90 2.60 -9.09
C SER A 42 5.86 2.28 -10.15
N LYS A 43 5.53 3.28 -10.96
CA LYS A 43 4.73 3.12 -12.17
C LYS A 43 5.64 2.93 -13.38
N GLN A 44 5.40 1.88 -14.15
CA GLN A 44 6.22 1.49 -15.30
C GLN A 44 6.27 2.60 -16.37
N ARG A 45 7.46 2.77 -16.96
CA ARG A 45 7.77 3.64 -18.11
C ARG A 45 8.42 2.86 -19.26
N GLY A 46 7.81 1.72 -19.61
CA GLY A 46 8.31 0.83 -20.65
C GLY A 46 7.81 1.21 -22.04
N ASP A 47 8.37 0.55 -23.06
CA ASP A 47 8.08 0.85 -24.47
C ASP A 47 6.62 0.59 -24.87
N VAL A 48 5.96 -0.39 -24.23
CA VAL A 48 4.56 -0.75 -24.50
C VAL A 48 3.60 -0.12 -23.48
N HIS A 49 4.02 -0.04 -22.22
CA HIS A 49 3.23 0.49 -21.12
C HIS A 49 4.01 1.58 -20.41
N ASN A 50 3.58 2.82 -20.60
CA ASN A 50 4.14 3.98 -19.93
C ASN A 50 3.02 4.73 -19.19
N TRP A 51 2.98 4.60 -17.86
CA TRP A 51 1.96 5.23 -17.03
C TRP A 51 1.93 6.75 -17.20
N PHE A 52 3.09 7.38 -17.36
CA PHE A 52 3.23 8.84 -17.38
C PHE A 52 2.92 9.47 -18.75
N ASP A 53 2.76 8.65 -19.79
CA ASP A 53 2.32 9.10 -21.12
C ASP A 53 0.79 9.03 -21.28
N LEU A 54 0.08 8.40 -20.32
CA LEU A 54 -1.36 8.24 -20.39
C LEU A 54 -2.12 9.55 -20.11
N PRO A 55 -3.24 9.78 -20.82
CA PRO A 55 -4.22 10.80 -20.45
C PRO A 55 -4.65 10.65 -18.99
N TYR A 56 -4.94 11.79 -18.34
CA TYR A 56 -5.36 11.80 -16.93
C TYR A 56 -6.61 10.95 -16.66
N ASP A 57 -7.60 11.02 -17.55
CA ASP A 57 -8.86 10.30 -17.37
C ASP A 57 -8.67 8.77 -17.41
N ASP A 58 -7.77 8.27 -18.25
CA ASP A 58 -7.42 6.85 -18.32
C ASP A 58 -6.73 6.39 -17.03
N ARG A 59 -5.79 7.20 -16.50
CA ARG A 59 -5.15 6.93 -15.20
C ARG A 59 -6.17 6.93 -14.08
N LYS A 60 -7.09 7.90 -14.09
CA LYS A 60 -8.15 8.06 -13.09
C LYS A 60 -9.10 6.85 -13.09
N GLU A 61 -9.54 6.39 -14.26
CA GLU A 61 -10.40 5.21 -14.39
C GLU A 61 -9.74 3.98 -13.76
N MET A 62 -8.48 3.70 -14.12
CA MET A 62 -7.74 2.57 -13.58
C MET A 62 -7.50 2.69 -12.06
N MET A 63 -7.27 3.90 -11.54
CA MET A 63 -7.14 4.10 -10.10
C MET A 63 -8.47 3.99 -9.34
N TYR A 64 -9.61 4.29 -9.97
CA TYR A 64 -10.92 3.98 -9.39
C TYR A 64 -11.17 2.49 -9.31
N GLU A 65 -10.81 1.73 -10.35
CA GLU A 65 -10.85 0.27 -10.35
C GLU A 65 -9.98 -0.30 -9.23
N HIS A 66 -8.73 0.15 -9.13
CA HIS A 66 -7.79 -0.24 -8.08
C HIS A 66 -8.33 0.05 -6.68
N GLY A 67 -8.89 1.26 -6.47
CA GLY A 67 -9.54 1.63 -5.22
C GLY A 67 -10.78 0.78 -4.92
N ALA A 68 -11.53 0.35 -5.94
CA ALA A 68 -12.67 -0.55 -5.77
C ALA A 68 -12.22 -1.96 -5.34
N SER A 69 -11.12 -2.47 -5.90
CA SER A 69 -10.49 -3.71 -5.45
C SER A 69 -10.04 -3.62 -4.01
N GLY A 70 -9.34 -2.53 -3.63
CA GLY A 70 -8.88 -2.31 -2.25
C GLY A 70 -10.03 -2.20 -1.23
N ARG A 71 -11.16 -1.58 -1.59
CA ARG A 71 -12.34 -1.45 -0.70
C ARG A 71 -12.94 -2.81 -0.28
N LYS A 72 -12.69 -3.90 -1.02
CA LYS A 72 -13.12 -5.25 -0.63
C LYS A 72 -12.41 -5.76 0.64
N PHE A 73 -11.29 -5.12 1.01
CA PHE A 73 -10.49 -5.43 2.20
C PHE A 73 -10.72 -4.44 3.35
N ALA A 74 -11.73 -3.57 3.25
CA ALA A 74 -12.05 -2.61 4.31
C ALA A 74 -12.29 -3.34 5.65
N GLY A 75 -11.69 -2.80 6.72
CA GLY A 75 -11.71 -3.41 8.06
C GLY A 75 -10.62 -4.48 8.27
N ARG A 76 -10.31 -5.29 7.25
CA ARG A 76 -9.26 -6.33 7.29
C ARG A 76 -7.86 -5.74 7.14
N VAL A 77 -7.69 -4.85 6.15
CA VAL A 77 -6.39 -4.23 5.81
C VAL A 77 -6.48 -2.72 5.96
N LEU A 78 -5.48 -2.14 6.62
CA LEU A 78 -5.20 -0.70 6.60
C LEU A 78 -3.96 -0.44 5.75
N GLN A 79 -4.03 0.52 4.84
CA GLN A 79 -2.93 0.93 3.99
C GLN A 79 -2.44 2.33 4.38
N VAL A 80 -1.12 2.50 4.43
CA VAL A 80 -0.44 3.78 4.45
C VAL A 80 0.40 3.87 3.18
N VAL A 81 0.14 4.88 2.35
CA VAL A 81 0.91 5.17 1.15
C VAL A 81 1.73 6.43 1.39
N THR A 82 3.01 6.36 1.07
CA THR A 82 3.94 7.48 1.16
C THR A 82 4.60 7.71 -0.20
N GLY A 83 4.76 8.97 -0.60
CA GLY A 83 5.47 9.37 -1.82
C GLY A 83 6.96 9.53 -1.55
N SER A 84 7.78 9.14 -2.52
CA SER A 84 9.25 9.16 -2.40
C SER A 84 9.99 9.55 -3.68
N THR A 85 9.30 9.96 -4.73
CA THR A 85 9.92 10.48 -5.95
C THR A 85 10.91 11.61 -5.64
N GLY A 86 12.19 11.39 -5.97
CA GLY A 86 13.28 12.35 -5.71
C GLY A 86 13.87 12.31 -4.30
N VAL A 87 13.41 11.42 -3.43
CA VAL A 87 13.97 11.22 -2.08
C VAL A 87 14.44 9.79 -1.79
N ASP A 88 13.97 8.79 -2.54
CA ASP A 88 14.44 7.39 -2.49
C ASP A 88 14.37 6.75 -3.90
N ASP A 89 14.78 5.49 -4.03
CA ASP A 89 14.96 4.80 -5.32
C ASP A 89 13.64 4.49 -6.05
N TRP A 90 12.52 4.51 -5.34
CA TRP A 90 11.18 4.19 -5.85
C TRP A 90 10.21 5.36 -5.66
N GLU A 91 9.10 5.35 -6.38
CA GLU A 91 8.15 6.48 -6.39
C GLU A 91 7.21 6.49 -5.18
N TRP A 92 6.85 5.31 -4.64
CA TRP A 92 6.02 5.16 -3.44
C TRP A 92 6.51 4.06 -2.50
N GLY A 93 6.37 4.31 -1.21
CA GLY A 93 6.37 3.29 -0.16
C GLY A 93 4.94 2.88 0.19
N VAL A 94 4.63 1.59 0.20
CA VAL A 94 3.33 1.07 0.62
C VAL A 94 3.52 0.22 1.87
N THR A 95 2.89 0.64 2.96
CA THR A 95 2.80 -0.14 4.20
C THR A 95 1.37 -0.64 4.40
N LEU A 96 1.20 -1.94 4.52
CA LEU A 96 -0.06 -2.60 4.82
C LEU A 96 -0.03 -3.14 6.25
N PHE A 97 -1.15 -3.00 6.97
CA PHE A 97 -1.37 -3.55 8.30
C PHE A 97 -2.63 -4.42 8.29
N ALA A 98 -2.57 -5.57 8.95
CA ALA A 98 -3.70 -6.49 9.10
C ALA A 98 -3.61 -7.22 10.45
N GLU A 99 -4.68 -7.93 10.83
CA GLU A 99 -4.64 -8.80 12.01
C GLU A 99 -3.71 -9.99 11.78
N LYS A 100 -3.74 -10.56 10.56
CA LYS A 100 -2.99 -11.75 10.16
C LYS A 100 -2.32 -11.56 8.79
N PRO A 101 -1.22 -12.28 8.51
CA PRO A 101 -0.45 -12.09 7.28
C PRO A 101 -1.15 -12.62 6.00
N ASP A 102 -2.15 -13.50 6.12
CA ASP A 102 -2.92 -14.00 4.99
C ASP A 102 -3.75 -12.90 4.32
N ASP A 103 -4.31 -11.96 5.08
CA ASP A 103 -4.96 -10.75 4.55
C ASP A 103 -4.00 -9.90 3.69
N LEU A 104 -2.74 -9.78 4.13
CA LEU A 104 -1.69 -9.04 3.40
C LEU A 104 -1.37 -9.70 2.05
N LYS A 105 -1.31 -11.04 2.03
CA LYS A 105 -1.13 -11.80 0.79
C LYS A 105 -2.35 -11.66 -0.12
N GLU A 106 -3.56 -11.81 0.42
CA GLU A 106 -4.79 -11.81 -0.36
C GLU A 106 -5.00 -10.45 -1.04
N VAL A 107 -4.79 -9.33 -0.34
CA VAL A 107 -4.98 -7.99 -0.89
C VAL A 107 -4.02 -7.71 -2.04
N VAL A 108 -2.72 -7.96 -1.85
CA VAL A 108 -1.70 -7.73 -2.89
C VAL A 108 -1.96 -8.65 -4.09
N TYR A 109 -2.27 -9.93 -3.85
CA TYR A 109 -2.55 -10.88 -4.94
C TYR A 109 -3.81 -10.50 -5.72
N THR A 110 -4.87 -10.08 -5.04
CA THR A 110 -6.12 -9.67 -5.68
C THR A 110 -5.93 -8.42 -6.53
N MET A 111 -5.21 -7.43 -6.01
CA MET A 111 -4.96 -6.16 -6.70
C MET A 111 -4.01 -6.32 -7.89
N ARG A 112 -3.16 -7.35 -7.92
CA ARG A 112 -2.33 -7.64 -9.11
C ARG A 112 -3.14 -7.89 -10.39
N PHE A 113 -4.44 -8.18 -10.30
CA PHE A 113 -5.31 -8.39 -11.46
C PHE A 113 -6.07 -7.13 -11.91
N ASP A 114 -6.01 -6.03 -11.17
CA ASP A 114 -6.54 -4.75 -11.69
C ASP A 114 -5.61 -4.19 -12.76
N ARG A 115 -6.17 -3.40 -13.68
CA ARG A 115 -5.41 -2.85 -14.83
C ARG A 115 -4.25 -1.97 -14.39
N ALA A 116 -4.44 -1.18 -13.33
CA ALA A 116 -3.43 -0.27 -12.80
C ALA A 116 -2.18 -1.01 -12.32
N SER A 117 -2.36 -2.22 -11.76
CA SER A 117 -1.26 -3.05 -11.25
C SER A 117 -0.70 -3.98 -12.31
N THR A 118 -1.57 -4.67 -13.06
CA THR A 118 -1.17 -5.66 -14.08
C THR A 118 -0.25 -5.04 -15.14
N LEU A 119 -0.58 -3.84 -15.60
CA LEU A 119 0.10 -3.20 -16.73
C LEU A 119 1.20 -2.22 -16.31
N TYR A 120 1.14 -1.70 -15.08
CA TYR A 120 1.96 -0.55 -14.70
C TYR A 120 2.63 -0.64 -13.33
N ALA A 121 2.41 -1.66 -12.50
CA ALA A 121 3.08 -1.73 -11.20
C ALA A 121 4.44 -2.44 -11.31
N GLU A 122 5.50 -1.72 -10.93
CA GLU A 122 6.81 -2.29 -10.67
C GLU A 122 7.00 -2.39 -9.16
N PHE A 123 7.20 -3.61 -8.65
CA PHE A 123 7.34 -3.85 -7.21
C PHE A 123 8.80 -4.10 -6.86
N GLY A 124 9.26 -3.44 -5.80
CA GLY A 124 10.51 -3.77 -5.14
C GLY A 124 10.38 -4.95 -4.17
N PRO A 125 11.34 -5.09 -3.24
CA PRO A 125 11.30 -6.16 -2.25
C PRO A 125 10.14 -5.98 -1.27
N PHE A 126 9.53 -7.11 -0.89
CA PHE A 126 8.53 -7.16 0.16
C PHE A 126 9.21 -7.53 1.48
N VAL A 127 8.89 -6.77 2.54
CA VAL A 127 9.33 -7.03 3.92
C VAL A 127 8.10 -7.19 4.79
N THR A 128 7.99 -8.32 5.48
CA THR A 128 6.84 -8.64 6.35
C THR A 128 7.31 -8.87 7.78
N GLY A 129 6.46 -8.50 8.74
CA GLY A 129 6.70 -8.79 10.14
C GLY A 129 5.44 -8.68 10.98
N ALA A 130 5.64 -8.75 12.29
CA ALA A 130 4.61 -8.48 13.29
C ALA A 130 5.06 -7.36 14.23
N VAL A 131 4.11 -6.62 14.77
CA VAL A 131 4.32 -5.64 15.85
C VAL A 131 3.62 -6.14 17.12
N GLY A 132 4.27 -5.94 18.26
CA GLY A 132 3.82 -6.39 19.57
C GLY A 132 4.98 -6.50 20.55
N THR A 133 4.71 -7.02 21.73
CA THR A 133 5.74 -7.46 22.67
C THR A 133 6.58 -8.59 22.08
N LEU A 134 7.74 -8.88 22.67
CA LEU A 134 8.60 -9.96 22.19
C LEU A 134 7.86 -11.31 22.14
N ALA A 135 7.14 -11.65 23.20
CA ALA A 135 6.36 -12.90 23.28
C ALA A 135 5.30 -12.97 22.16
N GLU A 136 4.60 -11.87 21.94
CA GLU A 136 3.61 -11.72 20.88
C GLU A 136 4.20 -11.90 19.48
N VAL A 137 5.39 -11.35 19.22
CA VAL A 137 6.08 -11.49 17.93
C VAL A 137 6.60 -12.92 17.74
N LEU A 138 7.13 -13.56 18.79
CA LEU A 138 7.58 -14.94 18.74
C LEU A 138 6.42 -15.91 18.49
N ASP A 139 5.28 -15.70 19.15
CA ASP A 139 4.04 -16.46 18.92
C ASP A 139 3.57 -16.32 17.46
N ALA A 140 3.51 -15.08 16.95
CA ALA A 140 3.15 -14.84 15.55
C ALA A 140 4.13 -15.47 14.54
N ALA A 141 5.40 -15.65 14.93
CA ALA A 141 6.42 -16.33 14.12
C ALA A 141 6.39 -17.87 14.27
N GLY A 142 5.51 -18.42 15.12
CA GLY A 142 5.46 -19.85 15.41
C GLY A 142 6.64 -20.36 16.24
N VAL A 143 7.25 -19.47 17.04
CA VAL A 143 8.44 -19.72 17.88
C VAL A 143 8.08 -19.66 19.38
N ALA A 144 6.80 -19.68 19.74
CA ALA A 144 6.40 -19.73 21.16
C ALA A 144 6.74 -21.10 21.76
N ASP A 145 7.27 -21.07 23.00
CA ASP A 145 7.55 -22.25 23.84
C ASP A 145 6.28 -23.06 24.18
#